data_AF-S9RXI2-F1
#
_entry.id   AF-S9RXI2-F1
#
_cell.length_a   1.000
_cell.length_b   1.000
_cell.length_c   1.000
_cell.angle_alpha   90.00
_cell.angle_beta   90.00
_cell.angle_gamma   90.00
#
_symmetry.space_group_name_H-M   'P 1'
#
loop_
_entity.id
_entity.type
_entity.pdbx_description
1 polymer ?
#
loop_
_entity_poly.entity_id
_entity_poly.type
_entity_poly.pdbx_seq_one_letter_code
_entity_poly.pdbx_strand_id
1 'polypeptide(L)' 'MVPHIARLILGGDHARVLPAGALIGALLLLWADIAARTLMAPEDMPIGIVTGLVGGLFFVRLLGRKAA' A
#
# COMPACT_ATOMS: atom_id res chain seq x y z
N MET A 1 -3.74 2.11 4.72
CA MET A 1 -3.90 2.18 3.25
C MET A 1 -4.64 0.97 2.72
N VAL A 2 -4.06 -0.23 2.82
CA VAL A 2 -4.55 -1.47 2.19
C VAL A 2 -6.02 -1.82 2.51
N PRO A 3 -6.48 -1.89 3.78
CA PRO A 3 -7.89 -2.19 4.07
C PRO A 3 -8.85 -1.08 3.65
N HIS A 4 -8.39 0.17 3.53
CA HIS A 4 -9.18 1.26 2.95
C HIS A 4 -9.29 1.15 1.43
N ILE A 5 -8.22 0.75 0.74
CA ILE A 5 -8.24 0.44 -0.71
C ILE A 5 -9.19 -0.72 -0.98
N ALA A 6 -9.08 -1.81 -0.21
CA ALA A 6 -9.97 -2.96 -0.33
C ALA A 6 -11.45 -2.56 -0.11
N ARG A 7 -11.74 -1.74 0.90
CA ARG A 7 -13.09 -1.20 1.13
C ARG A 7 -13.61 -0.31 -0.02
N LEU A 8 -12.75 0.51 -0.62
CA LEU A 8 -13.15 1.35 -1.76
C LEU A 8 -13.51 0.53 -3.01
N ILE A 9 -12.91 -0.65 -3.18
CA ILE A 9 -13.12 -1.51 -4.35
C ILE A 9 -14.28 -2.51 -4.12
N LEU A 10 -14.39 -3.07 -2.92
CA LEU A 10 -15.30 -4.21 -2.63
C LEU A 10 -16.49 -3.87 -1.73
N GLY A 11 -16.56 -2.64 -1.19
CA GLY A 11 -17.59 -2.21 -0.26
C GLY A 11 -17.24 -2.46 1.22
N GLY A 12 -18.25 -2.32 2.10
CA GLY A 12 -18.07 -2.35 3.56
C GLY A 12 -18.08 -3.73 4.22
N ASP A 13 -18.28 -4.81 3.44
CA ASP A 13 -18.42 -6.16 3.98
C ASP A 13 -17.07 -6.76 4.41
N HIS A 14 -16.89 -6.96 5.72
CA HIS A 14 -15.61 -7.37 6.31
C HIS A 14 -15.15 -8.74 5.82
N ALA A 15 -16.09 -9.65 5.54
CA ALA A 15 -15.78 -10.99 5.04
C ALA A 15 -15.06 -10.97 3.68
N ARG A 16 -15.29 -9.92 2.88
CA ARG A 16 -14.64 -9.73 1.57
C ARG A 16 -13.41 -8.84 1.67
N VAL A 17 -13.45 -7.84 2.54
CA VAL A 17 -12.35 -6.88 2.75
C VAL A 17 -11.12 -7.55 3.35
N LEU A 18 -11.28 -8.53 4.25
CA LEU A 18 -10.16 -9.25 4.87
C LEU A 18 -9.31 -10.03 3.84
N PRO A 19 -9.87 -10.97 3.05
CA PRO A 19 -9.07 -11.72 2.08
C PRO A 19 -8.51 -10.83 0.97
N ALA A 20 -9.30 -9.87 0.47
CA ALA A 20 -8.81 -8.95 -0.55
C ALA A 20 -7.74 -7.99 -0.02
N GLY A 21 -7.89 -7.50 1.21
CA GLY A 21 -6.89 -6.69 1.88
C GLY A 21 -5.59 -7.47 2.08
N ALA A 22 -5.66 -8.75 2.46
CA ALA A 22 -4.48 -9.60 2.56
C ALA A 22 -3.76 -9.75 1.20
N LEU A 23 -4.50 -10.03 0.13
CA LEU A 23 -3.93 -10.17 -1.22
C LEU A 23 -3.32 -8.87 -1.74
N ILE A 24 -4.04 -7.76 -1.64
CA ILE A 24 -3.56 -6.44 -2.08
C ILE A 24 -2.34 -6.02 -1.25
N GLY A 25 -2.37 -6.27 0.06
CA GLY A 25 -1.26 -5.97 0.96
C GLY A 25 -0.02 -6.80 0.64
N ALA A 26 -0.18 -8.10 0.42
CA ALA A 26 0.90 -9.00 0.05
C ALA A 26 1.55 -8.58 -1.28
N LEU A 27 0.74 -8.26 -2.29
CA LEU A 27 1.24 -7.81 -3.60
C LEU A 27 2.03 -6.50 -3.48
N LEU A 28 1.49 -5.52 -2.73
CA LEU A 28 2.15 -4.23 -2.52
C LEU A 28 3.48 -4.39 -1.78
N LEU A 29 3.51 -5.22 -0.74
CA LEU A 29 4.72 -5.46 0.04
C LEU A 29 5.80 -6.17 -0.78
N LEU A 30 5.41 -7.15 -1.59
CA LEU A 30 6.32 -7.87 -2.48
C LEU A 30 6.99 -6.91 -3.48
N TRP A 31 6.20 -6.06 -4.14
CA TRP A 31 6.74 -5.06 -5.06
C TRP A 31 7.62 -4.03 -4.36
N ALA A 32 7.26 -3.61 -3.14
CA ALA A 32 8.06 -2.69 -2.36
C ALA A 32 9.41 -3.30 -1.94
N ASP A 33 9.45 -4.58 -1.57
CA ASP A 33 10.68 -5.30 -1.22
C ASP A 33 11.61 -5.45 -2.43
N ILE A 34 11.06 -5.84 -3.58
CA ILE A 34 11.81 -5.93 -4.84
C ILE A 34 12.38 -4.56 -5.20
N ALA A 35 11.58 -3.49 -5.12
CA ALA A 35 12.04 -2.13 -5.40
C ALA A 35 13.13 -1.68 -4.41
N ALA A 36 12.97 -1.97 -3.12
CA ALA A 36 13.96 -1.61 -2.11
C ALA A 36 15.32 -2.28 -2.37
N ARG A 37 15.31 -3.57 -2.71
CA ARG A 37 16.53 -4.35 -3.00
C ARG A 37 17.19 -3.95 -4.31
N THR A 38 16.41 -3.52 -5.31
CA THR A 38 16.95 -3.18 -6.64
C THR A 38 17.45 -1.74 -6.75
N LEU A 39 16.81 -0.78 -6.07
CA LEU A 39 17.15 0.63 -6.17
C LEU A 39 18.43 1.04 -5.43
N MET A 40 18.85 0.28 -4.41
CA MET A 40 20.00 0.62 -3.56
C MET A 40 21.07 -0.47 -3.46
N ALA A 41 21.04 -1.50 -4.32
CA ALA A 41 22.11 -2.49 -4.34
C ALA A 41 23.50 -1.80 -4.50
N PRO A 42 24.50 -2.08 -3.63
CA PRO A 42 24.61 -3.18 -2.66
C PRO A 42 24.20 -2.85 -1.21
N GLU A 43 23.73 -1.64 -0.91
CA GLU A 43 23.26 -1.27 0.43
C GLU A 43 21.81 -1.72 0.67
N ASP A 44 21.53 -2.22 1.87
CA ASP A 44 20.18 -2.62 2.27
C ASP A 44 19.33 -1.40 2.59
N MET A 45 18.50 -0.96 1.64
CA MET A 45 17.51 0.08 1.90
C MET A 45 16.38 -0.44 2.80
N PRO A 46 16.03 0.27 3.89
CA PRO A 46 14.86 -0.06 4.68
C PRO A 46 13.58 0.01 3.83
N ILE A 47 12.87 -1.12 3.70
CA ILE A 47 11.58 -1.20 3.00
C ILE A 47 10.53 -0.19 3.53
N GLY A 48 10.70 0.27 4.77
CA GLY A 48 9.92 1.33 5.39
C GLY A 48 9.93 2.65 4.62
N ILE A 49 11.01 2.98 3.91
CA ILE A 49 11.12 4.21 3.11
C ILE A 49 10.20 4.11 1.88
N VAL A 50 10.29 3.00 1.14
CA VAL A 50 9.47 2.75 -0.06
C VAL A 50 7.99 2.67 0.31
N THR A 51 7.65 1.89 1.33
CA THR A 51 6.26 1.75 1.79
C THR A 51 5.71 3.03 2.41
N GLY A 52 6.54 3.80 3.11
CA GLY A 52 6.20 5.10 3.68
C GLY A 52 5.89 6.14 2.60
N LEU A 53 6.69 6.21 1.53
CA LEU A 53 6.43 7.07 0.37
C LEU A 53 5.11 6.71 -0.31
N VAL A 54 4.89 5.43 -0.60
CA VAL A 54 3.64 4.95 -1.22
C VAL A 54 2.43 5.26 -0.33
N GLY A 55 2.56 5.02 0.98
CA GLY A 55 1.51 5.30 1.96
C GLY A 55 1.21 6.79 2.09
N GLY A 56 2.25 7.63 2.14
CA GLY A 56 2.13 9.08 2.19
C GLY A 56 1.45 9.65 0.94
N LEU A 57 1.88 9.22 -0.25
CA LEU A 57 1.25 9.63 -1.52
C LEU A 57 -0.23 9.22 -1.57
N PHE A 58 -0.54 8.01 -1.12
CA PHE A 58 -1.91 7.52 -1.02
C PHE A 58 -2.75 8.36 -0.06
N PHE A 59 -2.20 8.72 1.10
CA PHE A 59 -2.88 9.52 2.10
C PHE A 59 -3.19 10.93 1.59
N VAL A 60 -2.22 11.60 0.95
CA VAL A 60 -2.43 12.92 0.32
C VAL A 60 -3.52 12.85 -0.74
N ARG A 61 -3.50 11.81 -1.60
CA ARG A 61 -4.53 11.61 -2.62
C ARG A 61 -5.91 11.36 -2.02
N LEU A 62 -6.00 10.65 -0.91
CA LEU A 62 -7.26 10.42 -0.20
C LEU A 62 -7.80 11.71 0.44
N LEU A 63 -6.93 12.53 1.02
CA LEU A 63 -7.31 13.82 1.61
C LEU A 63 -7.85 14.78 0.53
N GLY A 64 -7.17 14.86 -0.61
CA GLY A 64 -7.62 15.65 -1.77
C GLY A 64 -8.98 15.21 -2.32
N ARG A 65 -9.31 13.91 -2.27
CA ARG A 65 -10.62 13.39 -2.70
C ARG A 65 -11.77 13.70 -1.75
N LYS A 66 -11.51 14.02 -0.48
CA LYS A 66 -12.54 14.46 0.48
C LYS A 66 -12.72 15.97 0.51
N ALA A 67 -11.76 16.72 -0.01
CA ALA A 67 -11.77 18.17 -0.04
C ALA A 67 -12.40 18.76 -1.32
N ALA A 68 -12.68 17.92 -2.32
CA ALA A 68 -13.41 18.25 -3.55
C ALA A 68 -14.82 17.65 -3.50
#